data_AF-T2M4B6-F1
#
_entry.id   AF-T2M4B6-F1
#
_cell.length_a   1.000
_cell.length_b   1.000
_cell.length_c   1.000
_cell.angle_alpha   90.00
_cell.angle_beta   90.00
_cell.angle_gamma   90.00
#
_symmetry.space_group_name_H-M   'P 1'
#
loop_
_entity.id
_entity.type
_entity.pdbx_description
1 polymer ?
#
loop_
_entity_poly.entity_id
_entity_poly.type
_entity_poly.pdbx_seq_one_letter_code
_entity_poly.pdbx_strand_id
1 'polypeptide(L)'
;MNVIVAAKHYITKMIDDAGPGMKVLLMDKDTTGIVSMVYAQSEILQKEVFLFERIDSQGREVMKHLKAVIFVRPSKENTESLKKELKFPKYGSYYLYFSNVLAKSYVKQLAECDDQEVVKEVQEFYADYYAVSPHLFSLNIVGSSKGKNWDADKQERTTDGIFALLLSLRKKPFIRYQQTSQMCKRLAESVMQKMLQEKSLFDFRQSDTPLLLIVDRTDDPVTPLLNQWTYQSMVHELLGIKNNRIDLSTIPGIQKELKEVVLSAEHDDVYRDNMYLNFGEIAANIKRLMDKFQVNAKSNQKLESIADMKAFVENYPQFRKMSGTVSKHVTVVSELSRLVSDHCLLEVSELEQDIACRSDHALHLQSTRKLILNQKVRHIDATRLVLLYALRYERTPNNEIKALRNDLQKRGVDDQLLKLVLNIIEYCGATVRGSDIFGQNKNALAMTEKFIKGLKGVENIYTQHKPHIHDILMI
;
A
#
# COMPACT_ATOMS: atom_id res chain seq x y z
N MET A 1 15.57 10.28 4.44
CA MET A 1 15.26 9.07 3.63
C MET A 1 13.86 9.24 3.06
N ASN A 2 13.74 9.62 1.78
CA ASN A 2 12.45 9.81 1.12
C ASN A 2 12.42 8.97 -0.16
N VAL A 3 11.59 7.93 -0.19
CA VAL A 3 11.52 6.97 -1.31
C VAL A 3 10.86 7.54 -2.56
N ILE A 4 9.97 8.53 -2.40
CA ILE A 4 9.34 9.26 -3.52
C ILE A 4 10.40 10.10 -4.22
N VAL A 5 11.17 10.89 -3.47
CA VAL A 5 12.23 11.74 -4.04
C VAL A 5 13.29 10.89 -4.75
N ALA A 6 13.67 9.75 -4.18
CA ALA A 6 14.62 8.84 -4.81
C ALA A 6 14.10 8.28 -6.15
N ALA A 7 12.84 7.85 -6.22
CA ALA A 7 12.23 7.36 -7.45
C ALA A 7 12.06 8.51 -8.49
N LYS A 8 11.59 9.69 -8.05
CA LYS A 8 11.46 10.89 -8.91
C LYS A 8 12.79 11.28 -9.53
N HIS A 9 13.89 11.20 -8.76
CA HIS A 9 15.22 11.54 -9.24
C HIS A 9 15.64 10.65 -10.42
N TYR A 10 15.46 9.33 -10.32
CA TYR A 10 15.78 8.42 -11.44
C TYR A 10 14.94 8.70 -12.67
N ILE A 11 13.63 8.84 -12.52
CA ILE A 11 12.73 9.08 -13.65
C ILE A 11 12.99 10.44 -14.31
N THR A 12 13.28 11.47 -13.52
CA THR A 12 13.70 12.78 -14.06
C THR A 12 14.98 12.65 -14.86
N LYS A 13 16.01 12.03 -14.25
CA LYS A 13 17.31 11.86 -14.90
C LYS A 13 17.17 11.11 -16.23
N MET A 14 16.32 10.08 -16.27
CA MET A 14 16.02 9.30 -17.46
C MET A 14 15.52 10.13 -18.64
N ILE A 15 14.62 11.06 -18.35
CA ILE A 15 13.98 11.91 -19.36
C ILE A 15 14.93 13.04 -19.79
N ASP A 16 15.77 13.51 -18.87
CA ASP A 16 16.74 14.56 -19.09
C ASP A 16 17.96 14.05 -19.89
N ASP A 17 18.46 12.84 -19.59
CA ASP A 17 19.55 12.16 -20.30
C ASP A 17 19.20 11.91 -21.79
N ALA A 18 17.92 11.71 -22.12
CA ALA A 18 17.44 11.61 -23.50
C ALA A 18 17.54 12.94 -24.31
N GLY A 19 17.87 14.04 -23.65
CA GLY A 19 18.01 15.38 -24.22
C GLY A 19 16.68 16.00 -24.67
N PRO A 20 16.69 17.20 -25.28
CA PRO A 20 15.48 17.89 -25.70
C PRO A 20 14.80 17.22 -26.91
N GLY A 21 13.51 17.49 -27.10
CA GLY A 21 12.71 17.03 -28.24
C GLY A 21 11.58 16.05 -27.87
N MET A 22 10.75 15.70 -28.85
CA MET A 22 9.57 14.87 -28.63
C MET A 22 9.95 13.43 -28.25
N LYS A 23 9.44 12.97 -27.10
CA LYS A 23 9.74 11.65 -26.53
C LYS A 23 8.48 10.80 -26.38
N VAL A 24 8.68 9.50 -26.47
CA VAL A 24 7.74 8.47 -26.01
C VAL A 24 8.36 7.73 -24.82
N LEU A 25 7.57 7.54 -23.76
CA LEU A 25 7.95 6.72 -22.62
C LEU A 25 7.34 5.32 -22.78
N LEU A 26 8.20 4.33 -23.01
CA LEU A 26 7.84 2.92 -23.12
C LEU A 26 8.11 2.20 -21.80
N MET A 27 7.09 1.57 -21.25
CA MET A 27 7.15 0.90 -19.96
C MET A 27 6.64 -0.54 -20.04
N ASP A 28 6.90 -1.33 -19.01
CA ASP A 28 6.21 -2.60 -18.80
C ASP A 28 5.06 -2.40 -17.79
N LYS A 29 4.38 -3.50 -17.45
CA LYS A 29 3.28 -3.47 -16.48
C LYS A 29 3.69 -2.93 -15.11
N ASP A 30 4.86 -3.31 -14.62
CA ASP A 30 5.34 -2.97 -13.28
C ASP A 30 5.85 -1.53 -13.24
N THR A 31 6.72 -1.15 -14.18
CA THR A 31 7.30 0.20 -14.27
C THR A 31 6.27 1.26 -14.61
N THR A 32 5.21 0.94 -15.38
CA THR A 32 4.05 1.83 -15.56
C THR A 32 3.46 2.21 -14.20
N GLY A 33 3.28 1.22 -13.34
CA GLY A 33 2.77 1.41 -12.00
C GLY A 33 3.73 2.25 -11.13
N ILE A 34 5.03 1.96 -11.17
CA ILE A 34 6.06 2.69 -10.41
C ILE A 34 6.10 4.17 -10.79
N VAL A 35 6.11 4.49 -12.09
CA VAL A 35 6.10 5.88 -12.58
C VAL A 35 4.80 6.59 -12.19
N SER A 36 3.66 5.91 -12.30
CA SER A 36 2.36 6.49 -11.96
C SER A 36 2.18 6.86 -10.48
N MET A 37 3.00 6.28 -9.59
CA MET A 37 2.97 6.62 -8.16
C MET A 37 3.60 7.98 -7.85
N VAL A 38 4.56 8.41 -8.67
CA VAL A 38 5.41 9.56 -8.37
C VAL A 38 5.25 10.72 -9.34
N TYR A 39 4.75 10.50 -10.55
CA TYR A 39 4.52 11.57 -11.52
C TYR A 39 3.06 11.65 -11.96
N ALA A 40 2.56 12.88 -12.04
CA ALA A 40 1.36 13.16 -12.81
C ALA A 40 1.68 13.25 -14.31
N GLN A 41 0.71 12.90 -15.16
CA GLN A 41 0.89 12.98 -16.62
C GLN A 41 1.23 14.41 -17.08
N SER A 42 0.63 15.43 -16.45
CA SER A 42 0.91 16.84 -16.73
C SER A 42 2.36 17.24 -16.47
N GLU A 43 3.00 16.67 -15.44
CA GLU A 43 4.41 16.95 -15.11
C GLU A 43 5.37 16.32 -16.12
N ILE A 44 5.07 15.08 -16.56
CA ILE A 44 5.91 14.40 -17.56
C ILE A 44 5.75 15.04 -18.94
N LEU A 45 4.54 15.52 -19.29
CA LEU A 45 4.30 16.27 -20.53
C LEU A 45 5.15 17.55 -20.61
N GLN A 46 5.35 18.25 -19.50
CA GLN A 46 6.24 19.43 -19.43
C GLN A 46 7.71 19.08 -19.70
N LYS A 47 8.09 17.79 -19.66
CA LYS A 47 9.42 17.28 -20.00
C LYS A 47 9.50 16.70 -21.43
N GLU A 48 8.57 17.11 -22.31
CA GLU A 48 8.50 16.75 -23.73
C GLU A 48 8.20 15.26 -24.00
N VAL A 49 7.65 14.55 -23.02
CA VAL A 49 7.17 13.17 -23.17
C VAL A 49 5.67 13.21 -23.46
N PHE A 50 5.31 13.01 -24.72
CA PHE A 50 3.94 13.18 -25.20
C PHE A 50 3.15 11.89 -25.27
N LEU A 51 3.84 10.75 -25.39
CA LEU A 51 3.23 9.44 -25.53
C LEU A 51 3.71 8.51 -24.41
N PHE A 52 2.77 7.73 -23.90
CA PHE A 52 2.98 6.71 -22.88
C PHE A 52 2.43 5.40 -23.41
N GLU A 53 3.30 4.45 -23.68
CA GLU A 53 2.88 3.15 -24.20
C GLU A 53 3.55 2.02 -23.42
N ARG A 54 2.97 0.82 -23.53
CA ARG A 54 3.61 -0.37 -23.03
C ARG A 54 4.44 -1.04 -24.12
N ILE A 55 5.60 -1.59 -23.74
CA ILE A 55 6.49 -2.28 -24.68
C ILE A 55 5.83 -3.52 -25.29
N ASP A 56 4.95 -4.19 -24.53
CA ASP A 56 4.21 -5.37 -24.95
C ASP A 56 2.92 -5.04 -25.74
N SER A 57 2.54 -3.76 -25.85
CA SER A 57 1.41 -3.34 -26.68
C SER A 57 1.65 -3.62 -28.17
N GLN A 58 0.68 -4.27 -28.79
CA GLN A 58 0.63 -4.51 -30.23
C GLN A 58 0.12 -3.29 -30.98
N GLY A 59 0.45 -3.16 -32.27
CA GLY A 59 -0.11 -2.13 -33.14
C GLY A 59 0.42 -0.70 -32.93
N ARG A 60 1.47 -0.49 -32.11
CA ARG A 60 2.11 0.84 -31.97
C ARG A 60 2.58 1.36 -33.34
N GLU A 61 2.29 2.62 -33.62
CA GLU A 61 2.62 3.28 -34.89
C GLU A 61 4.12 3.58 -35.02
N VAL A 62 4.60 3.70 -36.25
CA VAL A 62 6.00 4.05 -36.55
C VAL A 62 6.14 5.57 -36.55
N MET A 63 6.93 6.11 -35.63
CA MET A 63 7.13 7.55 -35.42
C MET A 63 8.61 7.86 -35.28
N LYS A 64 9.34 7.84 -36.41
CA LYS A 64 10.81 8.00 -36.45
C LYS A 64 11.33 9.36 -35.97
N HIS A 65 10.47 10.37 -35.86
CA HIS A 65 10.83 11.68 -35.30
C HIS A 65 10.86 11.70 -33.76
N LEU A 66 10.36 10.64 -33.10
CA LEU A 66 10.36 10.53 -31.65
C LEU A 66 11.60 9.82 -31.11
N LYS A 67 11.98 10.20 -29.89
CA LYS A 67 12.95 9.49 -29.05
C LYS A 67 12.22 8.53 -28.12
N ALA A 68 12.63 7.28 -28.07
CA ALA A 68 12.08 6.28 -27.15
C ALA A 68 12.90 6.22 -25.87
N VAL A 69 12.27 6.60 -24.76
CA VAL A 69 12.78 6.39 -23.41
C VAL A 69 12.14 5.12 -22.88
N ILE A 70 12.93 4.06 -22.71
CA ILE A 70 12.44 2.76 -22.27
C ILE A 70 12.75 2.57 -20.80
N PHE A 71 11.74 2.30 -19.97
CA PHE A 71 11.93 1.94 -18.57
C PHE A 71 11.25 0.62 -18.26
N VAL A 72 12.02 -0.45 -18.06
CA VAL A 72 11.49 -1.80 -17.85
C VAL A 72 12.27 -2.56 -16.78
N ARG A 73 11.65 -3.57 -16.18
CA ARG A 73 12.36 -4.55 -15.35
C ARG A 73 13.25 -5.45 -16.22
N PRO A 74 14.42 -5.91 -15.75
CA PRO A 74 15.28 -6.83 -16.49
C PRO A 74 14.74 -8.28 -16.44
N SER A 75 13.56 -8.50 -17.02
CA SER A 75 12.90 -9.81 -17.10
C SER A 75 13.05 -10.43 -18.48
N LYS A 76 12.96 -11.76 -18.57
CA LYS A 76 12.98 -12.49 -19.84
C LYS A 76 11.91 -11.99 -20.83
N GLU A 77 10.70 -11.71 -20.34
CA GLU A 77 9.58 -11.22 -21.15
C GLU A 77 9.87 -9.85 -21.75
N ASN A 78 10.43 -8.94 -20.95
CA ASN A 78 10.82 -7.61 -21.39
C ASN A 78 11.99 -7.66 -22.36
N THR A 79 13.00 -8.51 -22.12
CA THR A 79 14.11 -8.71 -23.05
C THR A 79 13.63 -9.19 -24.42
N GLU A 80 12.71 -10.15 -24.48
CA GLU A 80 12.14 -10.60 -25.76
C GLU A 80 11.32 -9.51 -26.47
N SER A 81 10.61 -8.68 -25.70
CA SER A 81 9.85 -7.55 -26.26
C SER A 81 10.79 -6.48 -26.83
N LEU A 82 11.89 -6.18 -26.14
CA LEU A 82 12.93 -5.27 -26.61
C LEU A 82 13.68 -5.80 -27.83
N LYS A 83 14.00 -7.10 -27.88
CA LYS A 83 14.62 -7.70 -29.07
C LYS A 83 13.75 -7.52 -30.31
N LYS A 84 12.42 -7.71 -30.18
CA LYS A 84 11.47 -7.48 -31.27
C LYS A 84 11.42 -6.00 -31.67
N GLU A 85 11.42 -5.11 -30.68
CA GLU A 85 11.44 -3.66 -30.91
C GLU A 85 12.71 -3.21 -31.64
N LEU A 86 13.90 -3.65 -31.22
CA LEU A 86 15.17 -3.23 -31.82
C LEU A 86 15.40 -3.82 -33.23
N LYS A 87 14.87 -5.01 -33.52
CA LYS A 87 14.90 -5.57 -34.89
C LYS A 87 14.05 -4.77 -35.87
N PHE A 88 12.94 -4.21 -35.40
CA PHE A 88 12.01 -3.41 -36.21
C PHE A 88 11.68 -2.10 -35.49
N PRO A 89 12.67 -1.20 -35.37
CA PRO A 89 12.55 -0.01 -34.52
C PRO A 89 11.45 0.89 -35.07
N LYS A 90 10.55 1.32 -34.19
CA LYS A 90 9.44 2.23 -34.49
C LYS A 90 9.82 3.69 -34.33
N TYR A 91 10.83 3.98 -33.50
CA TYR A 91 11.26 5.34 -33.17
C TYR A 91 12.67 5.61 -33.72
N GLY A 92 13.14 6.86 -33.63
CA GLY A 92 14.40 7.30 -34.24
C GLY A 92 15.64 7.04 -33.38
N SER A 93 15.49 7.01 -32.06
CA SER A 93 16.57 6.70 -31.11
C SER A 93 16.00 6.08 -29.84
N TYR A 94 16.81 5.24 -29.18
CA TYR A 94 16.40 4.48 -28.00
C TYR A 94 17.35 4.70 -26.83
N TYR A 95 16.78 4.99 -25.67
CA TYR A 95 17.49 5.12 -24.39
C TYR A 95 16.92 4.05 -23.47
N LEU A 96 17.72 3.03 -23.14
CA LEU A 96 17.28 1.83 -22.42
C LEU A 96 17.62 1.94 -20.95
N TYR A 97 16.60 1.95 -20.09
CA TYR A 97 16.75 2.01 -18.65
C TYR A 97 16.10 0.78 -18.00
N PHE A 98 16.88 0.09 -17.18
CA PHE A 98 16.44 -1.09 -16.46
C PHE A 98 16.21 -0.78 -14.98
N SER A 99 15.11 -1.27 -14.40
CA SER A 99 14.75 -1.00 -12.99
C SER A 99 15.68 -1.65 -11.96
N ASN A 100 16.50 -2.61 -12.40
CA ASN A 100 17.41 -3.41 -11.57
C ASN A 100 18.64 -3.83 -12.38
N VAL A 101 19.55 -4.58 -11.77
CA VAL A 101 20.78 -5.09 -12.38
C VAL A 101 20.47 -5.87 -13.65
N LEU A 102 21.18 -5.54 -14.74
CA LEU A 102 21.02 -6.16 -16.05
C LEU A 102 22.11 -7.21 -16.29
N ALA A 103 21.71 -8.45 -16.54
CA ALA A 103 22.65 -9.51 -16.86
C ALA A 103 23.41 -9.22 -18.17
N LYS A 104 24.74 -9.46 -18.18
CA LYS A 104 25.59 -9.28 -19.37
C LYS A 104 25.10 -10.08 -20.60
N SER A 105 24.48 -11.23 -20.36
CA SER A 105 23.86 -12.05 -21.42
C SER A 105 22.69 -11.35 -22.11
N TYR A 106 21.93 -10.51 -21.39
CA TYR A 106 20.86 -9.71 -21.98
C TYR A 106 21.42 -8.53 -22.76
N VAL A 107 22.47 -7.86 -22.27
CA VAL A 107 23.17 -6.80 -23.02
C VAL A 107 23.63 -7.32 -24.38
N LYS A 108 24.29 -8.49 -24.40
CA LYS A 108 24.76 -9.11 -25.65
C LYS A 108 23.61 -9.39 -26.62
N GLN A 109 22.51 -9.97 -26.13
CA GLN A 109 21.34 -10.27 -26.97
C GLN A 109 20.67 -9.03 -27.55
N LEU A 110 20.63 -7.93 -26.78
CA LEU A 110 20.07 -6.66 -27.27
C LEU A 110 20.99 -6.03 -28.33
N ALA A 111 22.31 -6.06 -28.11
CA ALA A 111 23.29 -5.58 -29.08
C ALA A 111 23.23 -6.35 -30.41
N GLU A 112 23.07 -7.68 -30.36
CA GLU A 112 22.87 -8.52 -31.56
C GLU A 112 21.59 -8.24 -32.33
N CYS A 113 20.63 -7.51 -31.75
CA CYS A 113 19.35 -7.16 -32.39
C CYS A 113 19.29 -5.70 -32.87
N ASP A 114 20.26 -4.86 -32.53
CA ASP A 114 20.30 -3.44 -32.89
C ASP A 114 21.05 -3.21 -34.22
N ASP A 115 20.58 -3.87 -35.29
CA ASP A 115 21.19 -3.78 -36.63
C ASP A 115 21.19 -2.34 -37.21
N GLN A 116 20.31 -1.47 -36.68
CA GLN A 116 20.15 -0.09 -37.13
C GLN A 116 20.88 0.93 -36.24
N GLU A 117 21.63 0.47 -35.23
CA GLU A 117 22.41 1.31 -34.30
C GLU A 117 21.59 2.47 -33.67
N VAL A 118 20.34 2.16 -33.34
CA VAL A 118 19.38 3.16 -32.82
C VAL A 118 19.51 3.34 -31.32
N VAL A 119 20.10 2.38 -30.60
CA VAL A 119 20.35 2.50 -29.16
C VAL A 119 21.46 3.50 -28.91
N LYS A 120 21.16 4.53 -28.11
CA LYS A 120 22.11 5.58 -27.74
C LYS A 120 22.67 5.39 -26.34
N GLU A 121 21.90 4.77 -25.46
CA GLU A 121 22.26 4.64 -24.07
C GLU A 121 21.62 3.41 -23.42
N VAL A 122 22.36 2.79 -22.49
CA VAL A 122 21.88 1.69 -21.65
C VAL A 122 22.32 1.95 -20.21
N GLN A 123 21.36 2.13 -19.29
CA GLN A 123 21.63 2.39 -17.88
C GLN A 123 20.74 1.56 -16.94
N GLU A 124 21.19 1.40 -15.70
CA GLU A 124 20.45 0.75 -14.61
C GLU A 124 19.97 1.79 -13.61
N PHE A 125 18.66 1.95 -13.46
CA PHE A 125 18.02 2.85 -12.50
C PHE A 125 17.21 2.09 -11.48
N TYR A 126 17.69 2.10 -10.23
CA TYR A 126 17.19 1.27 -9.14
C TYR A 126 15.86 1.77 -8.52
N ALA A 127 14.88 2.10 -9.35
CA ALA A 127 13.51 2.40 -8.98
C ALA A 127 12.62 1.17 -9.23
N ASP A 128 12.79 0.09 -8.45
CA ASP A 128 12.08 -1.19 -8.60
C ASP A 128 11.00 -1.44 -7.53
N TYR A 129 10.38 -0.37 -7.04
CA TYR A 129 9.38 -0.39 -5.96
C TYR A 129 8.35 0.74 -6.14
N TYR A 130 7.16 0.55 -5.58
CA TYR A 130 6.07 1.53 -5.60
C TYR A 130 6.21 2.46 -4.39
N ALA A 131 6.55 3.72 -4.62
CA ALA A 131 6.69 4.72 -3.56
C ALA A 131 5.30 5.24 -3.13
N VAL A 132 4.75 4.73 -2.03
CA VAL A 132 3.39 5.04 -1.54
C VAL A 132 3.37 6.35 -0.76
N SER A 133 4.35 6.54 0.13
CA SER A 133 4.56 7.79 0.87
C SER A 133 6.07 8.01 1.04
N PRO A 134 6.53 9.17 1.55
CA PRO A 134 7.95 9.43 1.76
C PRO A 134 8.69 8.32 2.55
N HIS A 135 7.96 7.60 3.42
CA HIS A 135 8.51 6.57 4.31
C HIS A 135 7.87 5.20 4.12
N LEU A 136 7.04 5.02 3.09
CA LEU A 136 6.34 3.76 2.81
C LEU A 136 6.51 3.38 1.33
N PHE A 137 6.88 2.13 1.10
CA PHE A 137 6.93 1.54 -0.24
C PHE A 137 6.21 0.19 -0.26
N SER A 138 5.83 -0.24 -1.47
CA SER A 138 5.27 -1.57 -1.74
C SER A 138 6.04 -2.20 -2.90
N LEU A 139 6.12 -3.53 -2.92
CA LEU A 139 6.62 -4.28 -4.08
C LEU A 139 5.47 -4.82 -4.96
N ASN A 140 4.21 -4.55 -4.59
CA ASN A 140 3.00 -5.09 -5.23
C ASN A 140 3.02 -6.62 -5.43
N ILE A 141 3.61 -7.34 -4.49
CA ILE A 141 3.65 -8.80 -4.50
C ILE A 141 2.41 -9.32 -3.79
N VAL A 142 1.52 -9.97 -4.54
CA VAL A 142 0.37 -10.71 -3.99
C VAL A 142 0.75 -12.18 -3.87
N GLY A 143 0.50 -12.79 -2.70
CA GLY A 143 0.77 -14.20 -2.45
C GLY A 143 2.27 -14.54 -2.53
N SER A 144 3.08 -13.94 -1.64
CA SER A 144 4.54 -14.14 -1.60
C SER A 144 4.98 -15.56 -1.21
N SER A 145 4.06 -16.35 -0.65
CA SER A 145 4.34 -17.65 -0.07
C SER A 145 3.14 -18.59 -0.14
N LYS A 146 3.44 -19.88 -0.04
CA LYS A 146 2.45 -20.94 0.22
C LYS A 146 2.74 -21.51 1.61
N GLY A 147 1.88 -21.19 2.57
CA GLY A 147 2.17 -21.44 3.99
C GLY A 147 3.41 -20.64 4.41
N LYS A 148 4.39 -21.29 5.04
CA LYS A 148 5.64 -20.65 5.51
C LYS A 148 6.82 -20.84 4.56
N ASN A 149 6.54 -21.09 3.28
CA ASN A 149 7.54 -21.30 2.26
C ASN A 149 7.39 -20.23 1.18
N TRP A 150 8.50 -19.58 0.86
CA TRP A 150 8.60 -18.69 -0.28
C TRP A 150 8.16 -19.37 -1.57
N ASP A 151 7.40 -18.64 -2.37
CA ASP A 151 7.42 -18.87 -3.81
C ASP A 151 8.75 -18.33 -4.37
N ALA A 152 9.43 -19.12 -5.19
CA ALA A 152 10.80 -18.84 -5.62
C ALA A 152 10.90 -17.50 -6.38
N ASP A 153 10.01 -17.30 -7.36
CA ASP A 153 9.96 -16.09 -8.17
C ASP A 153 9.63 -14.86 -7.32
N LYS A 154 8.75 -15.03 -6.31
CA LYS A 154 8.41 -13.94 -5.38
C LYS A 154 9.54 -13.62 -4.41
N GLN A 155 10.34 -14.59 -3.98
CA GLN A 155 11.52 -14.34 -3.16
C GLN A 155 12.57 -13.55 -3.93
N GLU A 156 12.83 -13.93 -5.18
CA GLU A 156 13.75 -13.20 -6.06
C GLU A 156 13.24 -11.77 -6.29
N ARG A 157 11.97 -11.60 -6.65
CA ARG A 157 11.33 -10.28 -6.79
C ARG A 157 11.44 -9.42 -5.53
N THR A 158 11.31 -10.03 -4.36
CA THR A 158 11.42 -9.33 -3.06
C THR A 158 12.87 -8.88 -2.82
N THR A 159 13.83 -9.76 -3.11
CA THR A 159 15.27 -9.48 -2.99
C THR A 159 15.65 -8.31 -3.91
N ASP A 160 15.20 -8.34 -5.17
CA ASP A 160 15.41 -7.30 -6.16
C ASP A 160 14.86 -5.94 -5.73
N GLY A 161 13.63 -5.93 -5.21
CA GLY A 161 12.96 -4.71 -4.77
C GLY A 161 13.65 -4.07 -3.56
N ILE A 162 14.07 -4.88 -2.57
CA ILE A 162 14.83 -4.40 -1.42
C ILE A 162 16.20 -3.90 -1.85
N PHE A 163 16.90 -4.64 -2.71
CA PHE A 163 18.20 -4.23 -3.25
C PHE A 163 18.11 -2.88 -3.96
N ALA A 164 17.10 -2.70 -4.82
CA ALA A 164 16.87 -1.45 -5.54
C ALA A 164 16.56 -0.28 -4.59
N LEU A 165 15.74 -0.52 -3.56
CA LEU A 165 15.47 0.47 -2.51
C LEU A 165 16.73 0.94 -1.77
N LEU A 166 17.63 0.01 -1.44
CA LEU A 166 18.88 0.34 -0.76
C LEU A 166 19.79 1.21 -1.63
N LEU A 167 19.88 0.90 -2.93
CA LEU A 167 20.65 1.70 -3.89
C LEU A 167 20.02 3.06 -4.14
N SER A 168 18.69 3.14 -4.29
CA SER A 168 17.99 4.41 -4.52
C SER A 168 18.15 5.39 -3.35
N LEU A 169 18.15 4.87 -2.13
CA LEU A 169 18.38 5.65 -0.92
C LEU A 169 19.87 5.87 -0.61
N ARG A 170 20.78 5.23 -1.37
CA ARG A 170 22.23 5.20 -1.11
C ARG A 170 22.53 4.76 0.34
N LYS A 171 21.98 3.62 0.74
CA LYS A 171 22.11 3.05 2.09
C LYS A 171 22.67 1.63 2.04
N LYS A 172 23.76 1.40 2.77
CA LYS A 172 24.39 0.07 2.93
C LYS A 172 24.12 -0.41 4.36
N PRO A 173 23.10 -1.25 4.58
CA PRO A 173 22.64 -1.56 5.92
C PRO A 173 23.39 -2.70 6.59
N PHE A 174 23.39 -2.70 7.91
CA PHE A 174 23.41 -3.96 8.67
C PHE A 174 22.04 -4.62 8.54
N ILE A 175 22.00 -5.92 8.25
CA ILE A 175 20.75 -6.66 8.11
C ILE A 175 20.48 -7.41 9.40
N ARG A 176 19.32 -7.16 10.01
CA ARG A 176 18.76 -8.00 11.08
C ARG A 176 17.44 -8.59 10.61
N TYR A 177 17.14 -9.79 11.07
CA TYR A 177 15.92 -10.48 10.70
C TYR A 177 15.34 -11.19 11.92
N GLN A 178 14.03 -11.42 11.89
CA GLN A 178 13.33 -12.16 12.92
C GLN A 178 13.80 -13.62 12.94
N GLN A 179 14.43 -14.04 14.05
CA GLN A 179 15.06 -15.35 14.17
C GLN A 179 14.08 -16.52 14.04
N THR A 180 12.83 -16.34 14.47
CA THR A 180 11.79 -17.38 14.41
C THR A 180 11.25 -17.62 12.99
N SER A 181 11.58 -16.75 12.02
CA SER A 181 11.15 -16.91 10.63
C SER A 181 12.28 -17.36 9.72
N GLN A 182 12.16 -18.60 9.22
CA GLN A 182 13.04 -19.13 8.18
C GLN A 182 12.91 -18.35 6.87
N MET A 183 11.73 -17.78 6.58
CA MET A 183 11.50 -16.94 5.41
C MET A 183 12.30 -15.63 5.51
N CYS A 184 12.28 -14.98 6.67
CA CYS A 184 13.08 -13.77 6.91
C CYS A 184 14.58 -14.05 6.81
N LYS A 185 15.05 -15.18 7.37
CA LYS A 185 16.44 -15.61 7.25
C LYS A 185 16.86 -15.76 5.78
N ARG A 186 16.08 -16.51 4.99
CA ARG A 186 16.38 -16.72 3.56
C ARG A 186 16.42 -15.40 2.78
N LEU A 187 15.48 -14.50 3.05
CA LEU A 187 15.47 -13.18 2.40
C LEU A 187 16.69 -12.33 2.82
N ALA A 188 17.05 -12.33 4.09
CA ALA A 188 18.24 -11.64 4.59
C ALA A 188 19.52 -12.15 3.91
N GLU A 189 19.66 -13.48 3.82
CA GLU A 189 20.78 -14.13 3.13
C GLU A 189 20.80 -13.77 1.64
N SER A 190 19.65 -13.81 0.94
CA SER A 190 19.56 -13.44 -0.49
C SER A 190 19.94 -11.97 -0.73
N VAL A 191 19.44 -11.04 0.08
CA VAL A 191 19.78 -9.60 -0.03
C VAL A 191 21.26 -9.39 0.25
N MET A 192 21.81 -10.02 1.29
CA MET A 192 23.23 -9.94 1.62
C MET A 192 24.10 -10.49 0.49
N GLN A 193 23.76 -11.65 -0.08
CA GLN A 193 24.50 -12.24 -1.19
C GLN A 193 24.48 -11.33 -2.42
N LYS A 194 23.33 -10.76 -2.76
CA LYS A 194 23.23 -9.82 -3.89
C LYS A 194 24.05 -8.55 -3.67
N MET A 195 24.05 -8.01 -2.44
CA MET A 195 24.92 -6.88 -2.08
C MET A 195 26.41 -7.20 -2.15
N LEU A 196 26.81 -8.44 -1.84
CA LEU A 196 28.20 -8.89 -1.94
C LEU A 196 28.64 -9.10 -3.39
N GLN A 197 27.76 -9.64 -4.23
CA GLN A 197 28.01 -9.80 -5.66
C GLN A 197 28.20 -8.44 -6.34
N GLU A 198 27.36 -7.47 -6.00
CA GLU A 198 27.38 -6.11 -6.57
C GLU A 198 28.02 -5.07 -5.63
N LYS A 199 29.10 -5.46 -4.94
CA LYS A 199 29.71 -4.65 -3.87
C LYS A 199 30.05 -3.22 -4.31
N SER A 200 30.52 -3.04 -5.54
CA SER A 200 30.91 -1.73 -6.08
C SER A 200 29.75 -0.73 -6.16
N LEU A 201 28.51 -1.20 -6.32
CA LEU A 201 27.33 -0.33 -6.31
C LEU A 201 27.06 0.28 -4.92
N PHE A 202 27.64 -0.29 -3.87
CA PHE A 202 27.51 0.16 -2.49
C PHE A 202 28.69 0.99 -1.98
N ASP A 203 29.61 1.41 -2.86
CA ASP A 203 30.78 2.22 -2.53
C ASP A 203 30.47 3.73 -2.54
N PHE A 204 29.42 4.13 -1.82
CA PHE A 204 29.09 5.54 -1.57
C PHE A 204 29.59 6.00 -0.20
N ARG A 205 29.88 7.31 -0.06
CA ARG A 205 30.24 7.92 1.23
C ARG A 205 29.09 7.73 2.22
N GLN A 206 29.35 7.10 3.35
CA GLN A 206 28.36 6.84 4.40
C GLN A 206 28.54 7.81 5.56
N SER A 207 27.46 8.48 5.97
CA SER A 207 27.41 9.29 7.19
C SER A 207 27.13 8.44 8.43
N ASP A 208 26.28 7.41 8.28
CA ASP A 208 25.75 6.57 9.35
C ASP A 208 25.65 5.13 8.86
N THR A 209 25.54 4.17 9.80
CA THR A 209 25.28 2.77 9.43
C THR A 209 23.80 2.43 9.58
N PRO A 210 23.02 2.37 8.47
CA PRO A 210 21.59 2.11 8.54
C PRO A 210 21.31 0.65 8.94
N LEU A 211 20.10 0.41 9.46
CA LEU A 211 19.60 -0.93 9.79
C LEU A 211 18.49 -1.31 8.79
N LEU A 212 18.62 -2.48 8.18
CA LEU A 212 17.52 -3.17 7.50
C LEU A 212 16.98 -4.25 8.44
N LEU A 213 15.76 -4.04 8.93
CA LEU A 213 15.07 -5.01 9.77
C LEU A 213 14.04 -5.78 8.93
N ILE A 214 14.14 -7.11 8.90
CA ILE A 214 13.22 -8.00 8.19
C ILE A 214 12.36 -8.75 9.20
N VAL A 215 11.06 -8.49 9.18
CA VAL A 215 10.06 -9.08 10.09
C VAL A 215 9.04 -9.92 9.33
N ASP A 216 8.46 -10.91 10.02
CA ASP A 216 7.44 -11.79 9.48
C ASP A 216 6.05 -11.40 10.00
N ARG A 217 5.06 -11.35 9.11
CA ARG A 217 3.68 -11.02 9.49
C ARG A 217 3.07 -12.04 10.46
N THR A 218 3.58 -13.27 10.49
CA THR A 218 3.14 -14.31 11.42
C THR A 218 3.30 -13.92 12.88
N ASP A 219 4.20 -13.01 13.24
CA ASP A 219 4.41 -12.59 14.63
C ASP A 219 3.37 -11.58 15.13
N ASP A 220 2.79 -10.79 14.21
CA ASP A 220 1.70 -9.86 14.49
C ASP A 220 0.56 -10.00 13.46
N PRO A 221 -0.28 -11.04 13.65
CA PRO A 221 -1.47 -11.24 12.84
C PRO A 221 -2.67 -10.38 13.29
N VAL A 222 -2.59 -9.68 14.43
CA VAL A 222 -3.69 -8.87 14.96
C VAL A 222 -3.80 -7.57 14.17
N THR A 223 -2.70 -6.83 13.99
CA THR A 223 -2.67 -5.55 13.26
C THR A 223 -3.45 -5.55 11.94
N PRO A 224 -3.26 -6.50 11.00
CA PRO A 224 -3.96 -6.48 9.72
C PRO A 224 -5.45 -6.89 9.78
N LEU A 225 -5.94 -7.38 10.93
CA LEU A 225 -7.33 -7.81 11.10
C LEU A 225 -8.25 -6.72 11.64
N LEU A 226 -7.68 -5.71 12.32
CA LEU A 226 -8.43 -4.65 12.97
C LEU A 226 -8.93 -3.61 11.96
N ASN A 227 -10.18 -3.18 12.12
CA ASN A 227 -10.72 -2.04 11.40
C ASN A 227 -9.89 -0.77 11.68
N GLN A 228 -9.62 -0.02 10.62
CA GLN A 228 -8.79 1.19 10.67
C GLN A 228 -9.63 2.48 10.63
N TRP A 229 -9.20 3.47 11.43
CA TRP A 229 -9.94 4.73 11.63
C TRP A 229 -9.16 5.99 11.26
N THR A 230 -7.96 5.86 10.71
CA THR A 230 -7.23 6.98 10.08
C THR A 230 -7.59 7.08 8.61
N TYR A 231 -7.53 8.28 8.01
CA TYR A 231 -8.11 8.48 6.69
C TYR A 231 -7.61 7.51 5.61
N GLN A 232 -6.30 7.44 5.40
CA GLN A 232 -5.69 6.60 4.37
C GLN A 232 -6.00 5.11 4.62
N SER A 233 -5.86 4.67 5.86
CA SER A 233 -6.06 3.28 6.24
C SER A 233 -7.52 2.86 6.10
N MET A 234 -8.46 3.71 6.52
CA MET A 234 -9.90 3.49 6.39
C MET A 234 -10.35 3.44 4.92
N VAL A 235 -9.80 4.33 4.08
CA VAL A 235 -10.03 4.28 2.63
C VAL A 235 -9.49 2.98 2.04
N HIS A 236 -8.27 2.57 2.41
CA HIS A 236 -7.70 1.33 1.90
C HIS A 236 -8.49 0.09 2.35
N GLU A 237 -8.99 0.09 3.58
CA GLU A 237 -9.78 -1.01 4.14
C GLU A 237 -11.16 -1.14 3.48
N LEU A 238 -11.89 -0.03 3.32
CA LEU A 238 -13.29 -0.07 2.87
C LEU A 238 -13.45 0.06 1.36
N LEU A 239 -12.54 0.77 0.69
CA LEU A 239 -12.63 1.08 -0.75
C LEU A 239 -11.47 0.50 -1.57
N GLY A 240 -10.35 0.13 -0.92
CA GLY A 240 -9.19 -0.43 -1.58
C GLY A 240 -8.39 0.60 -2.37
N ILE A 241 -7.23 1.01 -1.84
CA ILE A 241 -6.28 1.84 -2.60
C ILE A 241 -5.39 0.93 -3.44
N LYS A 242 -5.41 1.10 -4.77
CA LYS A 242 -4.51 0.44 -5.72
C LYS A 242 -3.72 1.49 -6.47
N ASN A 243 -2.41 1.57 -6.21
CA ASN A 243 -1.50 2.56 -6.80
C ASN A 243 -2.06 4.00 -6.74
N ASN A 244 -2.39 4.46 -5.53
CA ASN A 244 -3.01 5.77 -5.26
C ASN A 244 -4.40 5.99 -5.89
N ARG A 245 -5.04 4.96 -6.44
CA ARG A 245 -6.39 5.05 -7.04
C ARG A 245 -7.40 4.28 -6.21
N ILE A 246 -8.62 4.81 -6.14
CA ILE A 246 -9.79 4.14 -5.60
C ILE A 246 -10.88 4.07 -6.66
N ASP A 247 -11.65 3.00 -6.62
CA ASP A 247 -12.81 2.78 -7.49
C ASP A 247 -14.09 3.04 -6.70
N LEU A 248 -14.86 4.02 -7.14
CA LEU A 248 -16.15 4.40 -6.58
C LEU A 248 -17.31 4.02 -7.50
N SER A 249 -17.06 3.24 -8.57
CA SER A 249 -18.07 2.85 -9.54
C SER A 249 -19.23 2.03 -8.95
N THR A 250 -19.03 1.44 -7.78
CA THR A 250 -20.04 0.70 -7.01
C THR A 250 -21.08 1.62 -6.36
N ILE A 251 -20.80 2.92 -6.22
CA ILE A 251 -21.73 3.88 -5.62
C ILE A 251 -22.86 4.18 -6.63
N PRO A 252 -24.13 3.93 -6.28
CA PRO A 252 -25.26 4.25 -7.17
C PRO A 252 -25.33 5.74 -7.49
N GLY A 253 -25.52 6.07 -8.78
CA GLY A 253 -25.63 7.46 -9.23
C GLY A 253 -24.32 8.24 -9.25
N ILE A 254 -23.17 7.58 -9.03
CA ILE A 254 -21.88 8.26 -9.06
C ILE A 254 -21.58 8.85 -10.44
N GLN A 255 -21.03 10.05 -10.43
CA GLN A 255 -20.68 10.73 -11.66
C GLN A 255 -19.49 10.07 -12.35
N LYS A 256 -19.47 10.10 -13.69
CA LYS A 256 -18.42 9.44 -14.49
C LYS A 256 -17.00 9.89 -14.10
N GLU A 257 -16.83 11.16 -13.76
CA GLU A 257 -15.56 11.77 -13.34
C GLU A 257 -15.10 11.36 -11.93
N LEU A 258 -16.02 10.87 -11.08
CA LEU A 258 -15.72 10.41 -9.72
C LEU A 258 -15.68 8.87 -9.61
N LYS A 259 -15.88 8.14 -10.72
CA LYS A 259 -15.80 6.67 -10.72
C LYS A 259 -14.42 6.18 -10.32
N GLU A 260 -13.38 6.86 -10.77
CA GLU A 260 -12.00 6.57 -10.37
C GLU A 260 -11.38 7.84 -9.80
N VAL A 261 -10.83 7.73 -8.61
CA VAL A 261 -10.31 8.89 -7.87
C VAL A 261 -8.87 8.64 -7.47
N VAL A 262 -8.02 9.65 -7.68
CA VAL A 262 -6.61 9.64 -7.28
C VAL A 262 -6.42 10.33 -5.92
N LEU A 263 -5.77 9.62 -5.00
CA LEU A 263 -5.36 10.07 -3.67
C LEU A 263 -3.83 10.07 -3.58
N SER A 264 -3.21 11.22 -3.86
CA SER A 264 -1.76 11.39 -3.86
C SER A 264 -1.37 12.55 -2.96
N ALA A 265 -0.63 12.29 -1.89
CA ALA A 265 -0.18 13.33 -0.95
C ALA A 265 0.78 14.36 -1.59
N GLU A 266 1.39 14.01 -2.73
CA GLU A 266 2.28 14.90 -3.49
C GLU A 266 1.51 15.97 -4.27
N HIS A 267 0.27 15.69 -4.68
CA HIS A 267 -0.50 16.55 -5.57
C HIS A 267 -1.83 17.01 -4.95
N ASP A 268 -2.07 16.66 -3.69
CA ASP A 268 -3.31 16.94 -2.98
C ASP A 268 -3.03 17.31 -1.53
N ASP A 269 -3.06 18.61 -1.26
CA ASP A 269 -2.83 19.18 0.07
C ASP A 269 -3.89 18.73 1.07
N VAL A 270 -5.17 18.63 0.64
CA VAL A 270 -6.26 18.20 1.53
C VAL A 270 -6.02 16.75 1.94
N TYR A 271 -5.65 15.88 1.02
CA TYR A 271 -5.31 14.51 1.36
C TYR A 271 -4.08 14.43 2.25
N ARG A 272 -2.98 15.11 1.90
CA ARG A 272 -1.73 15.09 2.68
C ARG A 272 -1.93 15.52 4.13
N ASP A 273 -2.69 16.58 4.34
CA ASP A 273 -2.87 17.15 5.68
C ASP A 273 -3.87 16.34 6.54
N ASN A 274 -4.68 15.47 5.91
CA ASN A 274 -5.70 14.67 6.60
C ASN A 274 -5.41 13.16 6.62
N MET A 275 -4.41 12.66 5.88
CA MET A 275 -4.24 11.22 5.63
C MET A 275 -4.07 10.36 6.90
N TYR A 276 -3.55 10.94 7.99
CA TYR A 276 -3.31 10.26 9.27
C TYR A 276 -4.25 10.69 10.39
N LEU A 277 -5.16 11.63 10.13
CA LEU A 277 -6.14 12.07 11.12
C LEU A 277 -7.23 11.01 11.30
N ASN A 278 -7.87 11.01 12.47
CA ASN A 278 -8.94 10.05 12.76
C ASN A 278 -10.26 10.45 12.07
N PHE A 279 -11.18 9.50 11.94
CA PHE A 279 -12.45 9.70 11.23
C PHE A 279 -13.26 10.92 11.68
N GLY A 280 -13.31 11.20 12.98
CA GLY A 280 -14.01 12.37 13.52
C GLY A 280 -13.34 13.69 13.14
N GLU A 281 -12.01 13.74 13.20
CA GLU A 281 -11.22 14.92 12.81
C GLU A 281 -11.36 15.24 11.32
N ILE A 282 -11.38 14.22 10.45
CA ILE A 282 -11.54 14.41 9.01
C ILE A 282 -12.91 15.02 8.69
N ALA A 283 -13.98 14.52 9.31
CA ALA A 283 -15.33 15.04 9.10
C ALA A 283 -15.42 16.53 9.51
N ALA A 284 -14.81 16.89 10.64
CA ALA A 284 -14.73 18.28 11.09
C ALA A 284 -13.90 19.16 10.14
N ASN A 285 -12.80 18.64 9.60
CA ASN A 285 -11.93 19.35 8.67
C ASN A 285 -12.60 19.61 7.33
N ILE A 286 -13.30 18.61 6.79
CA ILE A 286 -14.07 18.76 5.55
C ILE A 286 -15.18 19.78 5.73
N LYS A 287 -15.91 19.74 6.85
CA LYS A 287 -16.93 20.75 7.17
C LYS A 287 -16.34 22.16 7.16
N ARG A 288 -15.23 22.37 7.88
CA ARG A 288 -14.54 23.66 7.92
C ARG A 288 -14.03 24.13 6.56
N LEU A 289 -13.56 23.22 5.71
CA LEU A 289 -13.20 23.57 4.32
C LEU A 289 -14.45 24.04 3.58
N MET A 290 -15.55 23.30 3.71
CA MET A 290 -16.81 23.59 3.04
C MET A 290 -17.41 24.94 3.48
N ASP A 291 -17.39 25.24 4.78
CA ASP A 291 -17.84 26.53 5.35
C ASP A 291 -17.05 27.70 4.73
N LYS A 292 -15.71 27.58 4.65
CA LYS A 292 -14.86 28.60 3.99
C LYS A 292 -15.24 28.79 2.52
N PHE A 293 -15.57 27.72 1.82
CA PHE A 293 -16.01 27.83 0.42
C PHE A 293 -17.40 28.45 0.29
N GLN A 294 -18.35 28.18 1.19
CA GLN A 294 -19.68 28.80 1.16
C GLN A 294 -19.60 30.31 1.33
N VAL A 295 -18.74 30.79 2.23
CA VAL A 295 -18.46 32.23 2.40
C VAL A 295 -17.95 32.83 1.09
N ASN A 296 -16.99 32.19 0.44
CA ASN A 296 -16.43 32.65 -0.85
C ASN A 296 -17.47 32.60 -1.98
N ALA A 297 -18.36 31.61 -1.98
CA ALA A 297 -19.42 31.42 -2.97
C ALA A 297 -20.70 32.23 -2.68
N LYS A 298 -20.73 33.03 -1.59
CA LYS A 298 -21.90 33.80 -1.13
C LYS A 298 -23.17 32.93 -0.99
N SER A 299 -23.02 31.69 -0.52
CA SER A 299 -24.14 30.78 -0.26
C SER A 299 -24.46 30.76 1.24
N ASN A 300 -25.75 30.83 1.58
CA ASN A 300 -26.26 30.87 2.96
C ASN A 300 -26.87 29.54 3.44
N GLN A 301 -26.57 28.42 2.76
CA GLN A 301 -27.10 27.12 3.17
C GLN A 301 -26.40 26.60 4.43
N LYS A 302 -27.17 26.18 5.44
CA LYS A 302 -26.63 25.52 6.63
C LYS A 302 -26.26 24.07 6.28
N LEU A 303 -25.01 23.71 6.52
CA LEU A 303 -24.49 22.35 6.33
C LEU A 303 -24.12 21.77 7.69
N GLU A 304 -24.95 20.87 8.21
CA GLU A 304 -24.75 20.32 9.56
C GLU A 304 -24.16 18.90 9.51
N SER A 305 -24.46 18.14 8.46
CA SER A 305 -24.07 16.74 8.29
C SER A 305 -23.27 16.47 7.00
N ILE A 306 -22.61 15.31 6.94
CA ILE A 306 -21.91 14.83 5.74
C ILE A 306 -22.89 14.61 4.57
N ALA A 307 -24.13 14.22 4.87
CA ALA A 307 -25.17 14.07 3.86
C ALA A 307 -25.53 15.43 3.23
N ASP A 308 -25.68 16.48 4.05
CA ASP A 308 -25.93 17.85 3.55
C ASP A 308 -24.79 18.32 2.66
N MET A 309 -23.55 18.02 3.06
CA MET A 309 -22.35 18.35 2.30
C MET A 309 -22.34 17.67 0.93
N LYS A 310 -22.66 16.37 0.87
CA LYS A 310 -22.75 15.65 -0.42
C LYS A 310 -23.85 16.24 -1.31
N ALA A 311 -25.04 16.46 -0.75
CA ALA A 311 -26.17 17.02 -1.50
C ALA A 311 -25.86 18.41 -2.05
N PHE A 312 -25.15 19.25 -1.28
CA PHE A 312 -24.67 20.55 -1.73
C PHE A 312 -23.74 20.42 -2.94
N VAL A 313 -22.73 19.55 -2.87
CA VAL A 313 -21.81 19.31 -3.99
C VAL A 313 -22.56 18.81 -5.24
N GLU A 314 -23.60 17.99 -5.06
CA GLU A 314 -24.44 17.48 -6.15
C GLU A 314 -25.33 18.51 -6.81
N ASN A 315 -25.94 19.39 -6.03
CA ASN A 315 -26.89 20.39 -6.51
C ASN A 315 -26.21 21.66 -7.05
N TYR A 316 -24.91 21.85 -6.81
CA TYR A 316 -24.18 23.06 -7.24
C TYR A 316 -22.96 22.72 -8.14
N PRO A 317 -23.16 22.45 -9.44
CA PRO A 317 -22.08 22.11 -10.36
C PRO A 317 -20.98 23.18 -10.50
N GLN A 318 -21.30 24.46 -10.29
CA GLN A 318 -20.32 25.54 -10.29
C GLN A 318 -19.29 25.38 -9.15
N PHE A 319 -19.70 24.85 -8.00
CA PHE A 319 -18.81 24.53 -6.89
C PHE A 319 -17.77 23.49 -7.28
N ARG A 320 -18.17 22.46 -8.05
CA ARG A 320 -17.25 21.41 -8.53
C ARG A 320 -16.19 21.95 -9.46
N LYS A 321 -16.58 22.81 -10.40
CA LYS A 321 -15.62 23.49 -11.31
C LYS A 321 -14.64 24.36 -10.54
N MET A 322 -15.07 24.94 -9.42
CA MET A 322 -14.25 25.82 -8.58
C MET A 322 -13.38 25.05 -7.56
N SER A 323 -13.78 23.84 -7.15
CA SER A 323 -13.04 23.02 -6.18
C SER A 323 -13.27 21.51 -6.35
N GLY A 324 -12.68 20.92 -7.40
CA GLY A 324 -12.73 19.48 -7.65
C GLY A 324 -12.15 18.64 -6.49
N THR A 325 -11.11 19.15 -5.82
CA THR A 325 -10.48 18.48 -4.67
C THR A 325 -11.43 18.35 -3.48
N VAL A 326 -12.21 19.39 -3.14
CA VAL A 326 -13.18 19.31 -2.04
C VAL A 326 -14.32 18.38 -2.40
N SER A 327 -14.86 18.48 -3.62
CA SER A 327 -15.89 17.56 -4.11
C SER A 327 -15.45 16.10 -3.96
N LYS A 328 -14.21 15.79 -4.37
CA LYS A 328 -13.59 14.47 -4.23
C LYS A 328 -13.62 13.97 -2.78
N HIS A 329 -13.10 14.75 -1.84
CA HIS A 329 -12.99 14.32 -0.44
C HIS A 329 -14.36 14.21 0.26
N VAL A 330 -15.30 15.11 -0.05
CA VAL A 330 -16.68 15.01 0.44
C VAL A 330 -17.33 13.71 -0.02
N THR A 331 -17.18 13.35 -1.29
CA THR A 331 -17.72 12.09 -1.82
C THR A 331 -17.11 10.87 -1.13
N VAL A 332 -15.77 10.82 -0.99
CA VAL A 332 -15.10 9.70 -0.33
C VAL A 332 -15.53 9.57 1.12
N VAL A 333 -15.53 10.66 1.90
CA VAL A 333 -15.90 10.62 3.32
C VAL A 333 -17.38 10.32 3.53
N SER A 334 -18.25 10.80 2.63
CA SER A 334 -19.66 10.41 2.63
C SER A 334 -19.85 8.91 2.42
N GLU A 335 -19.10 8.31 1.50
CA GLU A 335 -19.15 6.86 1.27
C GLU A 335 -18.62 6.08 2.48
N LEU A 336 -17.50 6.50 3.06
CA LEU A 336 -16.97 5.89 4.29
C LEU A 336 -18.01 5.94 5.42
N SER A 337 -18.67 7.09 5.61
CA SER A 337 -19.73 7.25 6.63
C SER A 337 -20.91 6.32 6.38
N ARG A 338 -21.31 6.13 5.11
CA ARG A 338 -22.37 5.20 4.74
C ARG A 338 -21.98 3.76 5.07
N LEU A 339 -20.78 3.32 4.66
CA LEU A 339 -20.29 1.97 4.91
C LEU A 339 -20.15 1.66 6.40
N VAL A 340 -19.68 2.62 7.22
CA VAL A 340 -19.62 2.47 8.68
C VAL A 340 -20.99 2.19 9.28
N SER A 341 -22.00 2.96 8.87
CA SER A 341 -23.37 2.81 9.36
C SER A 341 -24.03 1.52 8.86
N ASP A 342 -23.92 1.23 7.57
CA ASP A 342 -24.58 0.08 6.93
C ASP A 342 -24.04 -1.25 7.45
N HIS A 343 -22.78 -1.28 7.89
CA HIS A 343 -22.10 -2.50 8.34
C HIS A 343 -21.86 -2.58 9.85
N CYS A 344 -22.39 -1.64 10.64
CA CYS A 344 -22.21 -1.60 12.11
C CYS A 344 -20.73 -1.65 12.53
N LEU A 345 -19.86 -0.90 11.82
CA LEU A 345 -18.41 -1.00 12.02
C LEU A 345 -17.92 -0.42 13.35
N LEU A 346 -18.69 0.47 13.98
CA LEU A 346 -18.36 1.00 15.30
C LEU A 346 -18.44 -0.10 16.36
N GLU A 347 -19.53 -0.87 16.41
CA GLU A 347 -19.71 -1.96 17.36
C GLU A 347 -18.75 -3.12 17.09
N VAL A 348 -18.49 -3.42 15.81
CA VAL A 348 -17.47 -4.40 15.43
C VAL A 348 -16.11 -3.96 15.93
N SER A 349 -15.68 -2.73 15.61
CA SER A 349 -14.36 -2.23 15.97
C SER A 349 -14.17 -2.11 17.48
N GLU A 350 -15.20 -1.74 18.24
CA GLU A 350 -15.13 -1.71 19.70
C GLU A 350 -14.76 -3.09 20.26
N LEU A 351 -15.43 -4.16 19.79
CA LEU A 351 -15.13 -5.52 20.19
C LEU A 351 -13.75 -5.99 19.71
N GLU A 352 -13.33 -5.61 18.50
CA GLU A 352 -12.00 -5.91 17.99
C GLU A 352 -10.89 -5.35 18.89
N GLN A 353 -11.02 -4.07 19.29
CA GLN A 353 -10.07 -3.41 20.18
C GLN A 353 -10.07 -4.05 21.57
N ASP A 354 -11.25 -4.42 22.08
CA ASP A 354 -11.38 -5.06 23.39
C ASP A 354 -10.77 -6.47 23.42
N ILE A 355 -10.98 -7.29 22.38
CA ILE A 355 -10.33 -8.60 22.22
C ILE A 355 -8.81 -8.46 22.10
N ALA A 356 -8.34 -7.44 21.37
CA ALA A 356 -6.91 -7.23 21.17
C ALA A 356 -6.21 -6.75 22.45
N CYS A 357 -6.84 -5.88 23.24
CA CYS A 357 -6.19 -5.14 24.33
C CYS A 357 -6.56 -5.62 25.74
N ARG A 358 -7.68 -6.33 25.91
CA ARG A 358 -8.20 -6.74 27.23
C ARG A 358 -8.45 -8.24 27.29
N SER A 359 -8.64 -8.74 28.51
CA SER A 359 -8.83 -10.17 28.78
C SER A 359 -10.15 -10.38 29.51
N ASP A 360 -11.22 -10.60 28.76
CA ASP A 360 -12.54 -10.96 29.29
C ASP A 360 -13.19 -12.02 28.39
N HIS A 361 -12.79 -13.28 28.58
CA HIS A 361 -13.19 -14.38 27.71
C HIS A 361 -14.72 -14.55 27.60
N ALA A 362 -15.44 -14.42 28.73
CA ALA A 362 -16.88 -14.64 28.76
C ALA A 362 -17.62 -13.53 28.01
N LEU A 363 -17.26 -12.26 28.27
CA LEU A 363 -17.86 -11.12 27.58
C LEU A 363 -17.52 -11.13 26.09
N HIS A 364 -16.28 -11.43 25.73
CA HIS A 364 -15.84 -11.48 24.33
C HIS A 364 -16.61 -12.56 23.56
N LEU A 365 -16.73 -13.76 24.13
CA LEU A 365 -17.50 -14.84 23.51
C LEU A 365 -18.98 -14.44 23.29
N GLN A 366 -19.63 -13.86 24.30
CA GLN A 366 -21.02 -13.43 24.21
C GLN A 366 -21.20 -12.34 23.14
N SER A 367 -20.33 -11.33 23.13
CA SER A 367 -20.38 -10.21 22.19
C SER A 367 -20.07 -10.65 20.76
N THR A 368 -19.11 -11.56 20.57
CA THR A 368 -18.82 -12.14 19.25
C THR A 368 -20.04 -12.88 18.70
N ARG A 369 -20.70 -13.75 19.50
CA ARG A 369 -21.93 -14.43 19.08
C ARG A 369 -23.04 -13.44 18.69
N LYS A 370 -23.22 -12.38 19.49
CA LYS A 370 -24.21 -11.32 19.20
C LYS A 370 -23.96 -10.67 17.83
N LEU A 371 -22.71 -10.31 17.52
CA LEU A 371 -22.36 -9.67 16.24
C LEU A 371 -22.39 -10.65 15.05
N ILE A 372 -22.10 -11.93 15.28
CA ILE A 372 -22.31 -12.97 14.25
C ILE A 372 -23.79 -13.06 13.86
N LEU A 373 -24.72 -12.95 14.82
CA LEU A 373 -26.16 -13.03 14.50
C LEU A 373 -26.70 -11.77 13.82
N ASN A 374 -25.99 -10.63 13.91
CA ASN A 374 -26.41 -9.38 13.28
C ASN A 374 -26.16 -9.40 11.77
N GLN A 375 -27.24 -9.44 10.98
CA GLN A 375 -27.19 -9.51 9.52
C GLN A 375 -26.59 -8.27 8.84
N LYS A 376 -26.51 -7.12 9.54
CA LYS A 376 -25.84 -5.92 9.00
C LYS A 376 -24.32 -6.04 8.95
N VAL A 377 -23.71 -6.76 9.88
CA VAL A 377 -22.26 -6.98 9.94
C VAL A 377 -21.82 -7.77 8.71
N ARG A 378 -20.74 -7.40 8.01
CA ARG A 378 -20.34 -8.17 6.82
C ARG A 378 -19.79 -9.54 7.21
N HIS A 379 -19.87 -10.51 6.30
CA HIS A 379 -19.28 -11.85 6.52
C HIS A 379 -17.78 -11.78 6.86
N ILE A 380 -17.04 -10.86 6.22
CA ILE A 380 -15.62 -10.66 6.50
C ILE A 380 -15.37 -10.13 7.92
N ASP A 381 -16.17 -9.19 8.40
CA ASP A 381 -16.03 -8.60 9.74
C ASP A 381 -16.40 -9.61 10.83
N ALA A 382 -17.49 -10.35 10.65
CA ALA A 382 -17.87 -11.43 11.54
C ALA A 382 -16.77 -12.51 11.60
N THR A 383 -16.16 -12.84 10.46
CA THR A 383 -15.03 -13.77 10.40
C THR A 383 -13.82 -13.20 11.14
N ARG A 384 -13.44 -11.93 10.92
CA ARG A 384 -12.33 -11.26 11.62
C ARG A 384 -12.47 -11.28 13.13
N LEU A 385 -13.67 -11.05 13.67
CA LEU A 385 -13.96 -11.18 15.10
C LEU A 385 -13.64 -12.59 15.62
N VAL A 386 -14.04 -13.64 14.87
CA VAL A 386 -13.72 -15.03 15.23
C VAL A 386 -12.22 -15.32 15.09
N LEU A 387 -11.53 -14.74 14.10
CA LEU A 387 -10.08 -14.88 13.96
C LEU A 387 -9.33 -14.24 15.14
N LEU A 388 -9.72 -13.04 15.55
CA LEU A 388 -9.15 -12.35 16.72
C LEU A 388 -9.41 -13.13 18.01
N TYR A 389 -10.65 -13.60 18.21
CA TYR A 389 -11.01 -14.46 19.35
C TYR A 389 -10.15 -15.74 19.35
N ALA A 390 -9.99 -16.39 18.20
CA ALA A 390 -9.18 -17.60 18.08
C ALA A 390 -7.71 -17.34 18.44
N LEU A 391 -7.11 -16.28 17.90
CA LEU A 391 -5.73 -15.89 18.22
C LEU A 391 -5.53 -15.58 19.72
N ARG A 392 -6.51 -14.93 20.36
CA ARG A 392 -6.45 -14.55 21.77
C ARG A 392 -6.66 -15.74 22.72
N TYR A 393 -7.58 -16.64 22.39
CA TYR A 393 -8.11 -17.65 23.31
C TYR A 393 -7.85 -19.11 22.90
N GLU A 394 -7.03 -19.37 21.87
CA GLU A 394 -6.64 -20.72 21.42
C GLU A 394 -6.13 -21.66 22.52
N ARG A 395 -5.52 -21.12 23.59
CA ARG A 395 -5.02 -21.91 24.74
C ARG A 395 -5.97 -21.95 25.94
N THR A 396 -7.13 -21.30 25.87
CA THR A 396 -8.11 -21.31 26.96
C THR A 396 -8.83 -22.66 27.00
N PRO A 397 -8.93 -23.36 28.15
CA PRO A 397 -9.51 -24.71 28.25
C PRO A 397 -10.95 -24.84 27.73
N ASN A 398 -11.75 -23.78 27.81
CA ASN A 398 -13.15 -23.73 27.38
C ASN A 398 -13.34 -22.79 26.18
N ASN A 399 -12.37 -22.73 25.26
CA ASN A 399 -12.54 -21.94 24.05
C ASN A 399 -13.63 -22.52 23.15
N GLU A 400 -14.36 -21.64 22.48
CA GLU A 400 -15.54 -21.99 21.68
C GLU A 400 -15.31 -21.75 20.19
N ILE A 401 -14.05 -21.87 19.74
CA ILE A 401 -13.63 -21.55 18.35
C ILE A 401 -14.40 -22.38 17.33
N LYS A 402 -14.57 -23.68 17.57
CA LYS A 402 -15.34 -24.58 16.68
C LYS A 402 -16.82 -24.21 16.66
N ALA A 403 -17.39 -23.82 17.80
CA ALA A 403 -18.78 -23.39 17.87
C ALA A 403 -18.99 -22.07 17.13
N LEU A 404 -18.12 -21.07 17.33
CA LEU A 404 -18.15 -19.80 16.60
C LEU A 404 -18.01 -20.00 15.08
N ARG A 405 -17.14 -20.92 14.65
CA ARG A 405 -17.06 -21.32 13.23
C ARG A 405 -18.39 -21.91 12.72
N ASN A 406 -19.04 -22.76 13.51
CA ASN A 406 -20.34 -23.32 13.15
C ASN A 406 -21.43 -22.24 13.11
N ASP A 407 -21.37 -21.22 13.98
CA ASP A 407 -22.28 -20.09 13.96
C ASP A 407 -22.10 -19.25 12.68
N LEU A 408 -20.85 -19.01 12.23
CA LEU A 408 -20.56 -18.42 10.92
C LEU A 408 -21.11 -19.28 9.76
N GLN A 409 -20.97 -20.60 9.85
CA GLN A 409 -21.48 -21.51 8.82
C GLN A 409 -23.01 -21.47 8.74
N LYS A 410 -23.71 -21.48 9.89
CA LYS A 410 -25.18 -21.35 9.95
C LYS A 410 -25.67 -20.00 9.41
N ARG A 411 -24.85 -18.96 9.53
CA ARG A 411 -25.12 -17.64 8.95
C ARG A 411 -25.00 -17.62 7.41
N GLY A 412 -24.34 -18.61 6.80
CA GLY A 412 -24.10 -18.64 5.35
C GLY A 412 -22.81 -17.92 4.93
N VAL A 413 -21.82 -17.83 5.82
CA VAL A 413 -20.48 -17.34 5.46
C VAL A 413 -19.80 -18.30 4.49
N ASP A 414 -19.14 -17.77 3.45
CA ASP A 414 -18.49 -18.56 2.41
C ASP A 414 -17.42 -19.51 2.95
N ASP A 415 -17.31 -20.69 2.32
CA ASP A 415 -16.36 -21.74 2.72
C ASP A 415 -14.89 -21.26 2.77
N GLN A 416 -14.52 -20.29 1.92
CA GLN A 416 -13.17 -19.72 1.92
C GLN A 416 -12.88 -19.01 3.24
N LEU A 417 -13.82 -18.23 3.77
CA LEU A 417 -13.68 -17.53 5.05
C LEU A 417 -13.77 -18.51 6.23
N LEU A 418 -14.64 -19.52 6.15
CA LEU A 418 -14.74 -20.56 7.20
C LEU A 418 -13.45 -21.36 7.38
N LYS A 419 -12.67 -21.56 6.31
CA LYS A 419 -11.35 -22.22 6.36
C LYS A 419 -10.33 -21.37 7.11
N LEU A 420 -10.42 -20.04 7.05
CA LEU A 420 -9.46 -19.14 7.71
C LEU A 420 -9.42 -19.31 9.23
N VAL A 421 -10.54 -19.68 9.87
CA VAL A 421 -10.64 -19.84 11.33
C VAL A 421 -9.66 -20.88 11.87
N LEU A 422 -9.48 -21.98 11.16
CA LEU A 422 -8.51 -23.02 11.56
C LEU A 422 -7.12 -22.69 11.02
N ASN A 423 -7.05 -22.21 9.77
CA ASN A 423 -5.78 -21.90 9.12
C ASN A 423 -4.99 -20.81 9.86
N ILE A 424 -5.66 -19.84 10.50
CA ILE A 424 -4.97 -18.76 11.22
C ILE A 424 -4.23 -19.28 12.46
N ILE A 425 -4.80 -20.26 13.17
CA ILE A 425 -4.16 -20.90 14.33
C ILE A 425 -2.94 -21.70 13.86
N GLU A 426 -3.06 -22.44 12.76
CA GLU A 426 -1.94 -23.20 12.19
C GLU A 426 -0.83 -22.28 11.65
N TYR A 427 -1.23 -21.19 10.98
CA TYR A 427 -0.31 -20.28 10.33
C TYR A 427 0.43 -19.39 11.33
N CYS A 428 -0.27 -18.81 12.29
CA CYS A 428 0.26 -17.81 13.21
C CYS A 428 -0.32 -17.90 14.63
N GLY A 429 -0.71 -19.10 15.09
CA GLY A 429 -1.11 -19.37 16.48
C GLY A 429 0.02 -19.26 17.50
N ALA A 430 -0.29 -19.39 18.79
CA ALA A 430 0.62 -19.16 19.91
C ALA A 430 1.80 -20.13 19.96
N THR A 431 1.72 -21.29 19.30
CA THR A 431 2.84 -22.24 19.15
C THR A 431 3.81 -21.84 18.05
N VAL A 432 3.41 -20.93 17.16
CA VAL A 432 4.20 -20.43 16.04
C VAL A 432 4.79 -19.07 16.35
N ARG A 433 3.99 -18.17 16.94
CA ARG A 433 4.41 -16.80 17.27
C ARG A 433 5.60 -16.83 18.23
N GLY A 434 6.59 -15.98 17.96
CA GLY A 434 7.73 -15.79 18.87
C GLY A 434 7.40 -14.81 19.99
N SER A 435 6.49 -13.87 19.71
CA SER A 435 6.19 -12.74 20.61
C SER A 435 4.88 -12.89 21.36
N ASP A 436 4.86 -12.41 22.62
CA ASP A 436 3.64 -12.26 23.42
C ASP A 436 2.94 -10.93 23.09
N ILE A 437 2.26 -10.90 21.96
CA ILE A 437 1.51 -9.72 21.47
C ILE A 437 0.28 -9.38 22.33
N PHE A 438 -0.14 -10.30 23.21
CA PHE A 438 -1.33 -10.18 24.04
C PHE A 438 -1.02 -9.83 25.50
N GLY A 439 0.26 -9.77 25.86
CA GLY A 439 0.75 -9.22 27.11
C GLY A 439 0.45 -10.05 28.34
N GLN A 440 0.43 -11.39 28.25
CA GLN A 440 0.36 -12.26 29.43
C GLN A 440 1.49 -11.95 30.43
N ASN A 441 2.62 -11.36 29.98
CA ASN A 441 3.76 -10.99 30.82
C ASN A 441 4.07 -9.48 30.94
N LYS A 442 3.12 -8.55 30.69
CA LYS A 442 3.37 -7.11 30.96
C LYS A 442 3.24 -6.81 32.46
N ASN A 443 4.31 -7.14 33.20
CA ASN A 443 4.57 -6.71 34.59
C ASN A 443 4.50 -5.18 34.73
N ALA A 444 3.87 -4.71 35.81
CA ALA A 444 3.93 -3.41 36.52
C ALA A 444 4.19 -2.08 35.76
N LEU A 445 5.08 -2.01 34.77
CA LEU A 445 5.45 -0.83 33.98
C LEU A 445 4.31 -0.31 33.06
N ALA A 446 3.37 -1.17 32.66
CA ALA A 446 2.19 -0.76 31.89
C ALA A 446 1.22 0.11 32.71
N MET A 447 1.25 0.04 34.04
CA MET A 447 0.46 0.95 34.90
C MET A 447 1.07 2.35 34.96
N THR A 448 2.39 2.49 34.89
CA THR A 448 3.08 3.79 34.89
C THR A 448 2.93 4.55 33.55
N GLU A 449 2.84 3.84 32.42
CA GLU A 449 2.56 4.51 31.12
C GLU A 449 1.15 5.10 31.03
N LYS A 450 0.15 4.50 31.72
CA LYS A 450 -1.20 5.07 31.82
C LYS A 450 -1.21 6.44 32.50
N PHE A 451 -0.27 6.71 33.41
CA PHE A 451 -0.17 7.99 34.12
C PHE A 451 0.50 9.11 33.30
N ILE A 452 1.39 8.77 32.36
CA ILE A 452 2.12 9.77 31.55
C ILE A 452 1.35 10.16 30.28
N LYS A 453 0.39 9.34 29.81
CA LYS A 453 -0.43 9.63 28.62
C LYS A 453 -1.55 10.65 28.80
N GLY A 454 -1.76 11.18 30.01
CA GLY A 454 -2.77 12.22 30.30
C GLY A 454 -2.57 13.58 29.62
N LEU A 455 -1.59 13.73 28.70
CA LEU A 455 -1.23 14.99 28.05
C LEU A 455 -1.43 15.03 26.52
N LYS A 456 -1.97 14.00 25.88
CA LYS A 456 -2.35 14.06 24.44
C LYS A 456 -3.64 13.31 24.13
N GLY A 457 -4.75 14.05 24.12
CA GLY A 457 -6.01 13.64 23.50
C GLY A 457 -6.85 12.67 24.33
N VAL A 458 -8.18 12.76 24.15
CA VAL A 458 -9.13 11.79 24.69
C VAL A 458 -8.81 10.41 24.11
N GLU A 459 -8.62 9.39 24.95
CA GLU A 459 -8.38 8.02 24.47
C GLU A 459 -9.55 7.57 23.58
N ASN A 460 -9.29 7.38 22.29
CA ASN A 460 -10.28 6.89 21.35
C ASN A 460 -10.40 5.37 21.51
N ILE A 461 -11.58 4.89 21.88
CA ILE A 461 -11.87 3.47 22.08
C ILE A 461 -11.62 2.61 20.83
N TYR A 462 -11.66 3.21 19.64
CA TYR A 462 -11.48 2.54 18.36
C TYR A 462 -10.01 2.40 17.92
N THR A 463 -9.06 3.00 18.66
CA THR A 463 -7.63 3.02 18.29
C THR A 463 -6.71 2.77 19.48
N GLN A 464 -7.08 1.84 20.37
CA GLN A 464 -6.29 1.49 21.58
C GLN A 464 -5.07 0.61 21.25
N HIS A 465 -5.24 -0.31 20.31
CA HIS A 465 -4.21 -1.25 19.90
C HIS A 465 -2.99 -0.54 19.28
N LYS A 466 -1.79 -0.97 19.68
CA LYS A 466 -0.53 -0.60 19.05
C LYS A 466 0.08 -1.81 18.36
N PRO A 467 0.44 -1.71 17.06
CA PRO A 467 1.12 -2.78 16.35
C PRO A 467 2.42 -3.21 17.04
N HIS A 468 2.76 -4.50 16.98
CA HIS A 468 3.96 -5.02 17.65
C HIS A 468 5.26 -4.37 17.15
N ILE A 469 5.27 -3.95 15.88
CA ILE A 469 6.40 -3.23 15.29
C ILE A 469 6.75 -1.92 16.02
N HIS A 470 5.78 -1.28 16.69
CA HIS A 470 6.05 -0.11 17.53
C HIS A 470 7.01 -0.48 18.67
N ASP A 471 6.77 -1.60 19.36
CA ASP A 471 7.60 -2.03 20.48
C ASP A 471 9.00 -2.45 20.00
N ILE A 472 9.10 -3.10 18.82
CA ILE A 472 10.38 -3.49 18.21
C ILE A 472 11.25 -2.27 17.86
N LEU A 473 10.65 -1.17 17.37
CA LEU A 473 11.38 0.03 16.93
C LEU A 473 11.75 0.97 18.09
N MET A 474 11.16 0.79 19.26
CA MET A 474 11.44 1.59 20.47
C MET A 474 12.58 1.02 21.32
N ILE A 475 13.02 -0.22 21.03
CA ILE A 475 14.20 -0.88 21.59
C ILE A 475 15.42 -0.47 20.77
#